data_AF-A0A9X5C4E5-F1
#
_entry.id   AF-A0A9X5C4E5-F1
#
_cell.length_a   1.000
_cell.length_b   1.000
_cell.length_c   1.000
_cell.angle_alpha   90.00
_cell.angle_beta   90.00
_cell.angle_gamma   90.00
#
_symmetry.space_group_name_H-M   'P 1'
#
loop_
_entity.id
_entity.type
_entity.pdbx_description
1 polymer ?
#
loop_
_entity_poly.entity_id
_entity_poly.type
_entity_poly.pdbx_seq_one_letter_code
_entity_poly.pdbx_strand_id
1 'polypeptide(L)'
;MNMTSEQRNLLKVLMNNKVVLEELMKAAFIQQKQVKDLQIKESVSIADITWSKFAEDREGNAYMLADENIVSMEFGDNNDWRESQIRKKLNGELYQKIVAELGANALVTIQTDLFSHDGLRDYGKCNDNISLLTYDLYRNNRENIKNVDRHFWTCTPDSTTPSVSNAFCVLCVDSGGDVFYGHCYYDGGVRPFCILKSSIFVSCGKL
;
A
#
# COMPACT_ATOMS: atom_id res chain seq x y z
N MET A 1 46.48 31.29 -26.26
CA MET A 1 46.29 30.42 -27.45
C MET A 1 44.83 30.45 -27.84
N ASN A 2 44.52 30.72 -29.11
CA ASN A 2 43.15 30.64 -29.61
C ASN A 2 42.76 29.17 -29.80
N MET A 3 41.53 28.82 -29.41
CA MET A 3 40.99 27.47 -29.63
C MET A 3 40.91 27.14 -31.13
N THR A 4 41.28 25.91 -31.47
CA THR A 4 41.10 25.35 -32.82
C THR A 4 39.61 25.18 -33.14
N SER A 5 39.29 25.01 -34.42
CA SER A 5 37.92 24.76 -34.89
C SER A 5 37.34 23.48 -34.29
N GLU A 6 38.16 22.42 -34.15
CA GLU A 6 37.76 21.18 -33.47
C GLU A 6 37.46 21.40 -32.00
N GLN A 7 38.33 22.13 -31.27
CA GLN A 7 38.09 22.45 -29.86
C GLN A 7 36.81 23.24 -29.66
N ARG A 8 36.47 24.16 -30.58
CA ARG A 8 35.19 24.92 -30.54
C ARG A 8 33.99 24.03 -30.81
N ASN A 9 34.08 23.09 -31.75
CA ASN A 9 32.99 22.13 -32.00
C ASN A 9 32.78 21.21 -30.81
N LEU A 10 33.87 20.70 -30.22
CA LEU A 10 33.80 19.84 -29.03
C LEU A 10 33.15 20.57 -27.85
N LEU A 11 33.50 21.84 -27.63
CA LEU A 11 32.90 22.66 -26.57
C LEU A 11 31.39 22.85 -26.79
N LYS A 12 30.95 23.11 -28.03
CA LYS A 12 29.51 23.22 -28.36
C LYS A 12 28.75 21.93 -28.05
N VAL A 13 29.32 20.77 -28.42
CA VAL A 13 28.70 19.46 -28.14
C VAL A 13 28.59 19.23 -26.63
N LEU A 14 29.65 19.52 -25.87
CA LEU A 14 29.65 19.38 -24.41
C LEU A 14 28.60 20.30 -23.75
N MET A 15 28.49 21.55 -24.20
CA MET A 15 27.50 22.49 -23.69
C MET A 15 26.07 22.04 -23.99
N ASN A 16 25.80 21.58 -25.22
CA ASN A 16 24.48 21.02 -25.57
C ASN A 16 24.14 19.79 -24.74
N ASN A 17 25.09 18.86 -24.57
CA ASN A 17 24.87 17.67 -23.75
C ASN A 17 24.56 18.02 -22.29
N LYS A 18 25.22 19.04 -21.74
CA LYS A 18 24.94 19.53 -20.38
C LYS A 18 23.51 20.07 -20.27
N VAL A 19 23.07 20.89 -21.22
CA VAL A 19 21.69 21.43 -21.24
C VAL A 19 20.66 20.31 -21.34
N VAL A 20 20.88 19.34 -22.24
CA VAL A 20 19.99 18.17 -22.38
C VAL A 20 19.93 17.35 -21.09
N LEU A 21 21.06 17.14 -20.41
CA LEU A 21 21.09 16.44 -19.12
C LEU A 21 20.30 17.19 -18.05
N GLU A 22 20.43 18.52 -17.97
CA GLU A 22 19.66 19.35 -17.03
C GLU A 22 18.15 19.29 -17.30
N GLU A 23 17.73 19.25 -18.57
CA GLU A 23 16.33 19.11 -18.96
C GLU A 23 15.78 17.71 -18.65
N LEU A 24 16.55 16.65 -18.92
CA LEU A 24 16.17 15.27 -18.58
C LEU A 24 16.05 15.07 -17.07
N MET A 25 16.96 15.65 -16.28
CA MET A 25 16.88 15.62 -14.82
C MET A 25 15.63 16.34 -14.30
N LYS A 26 15.30 17.51 -14.85
CA LYS A 26 14.08 18.23 -14.49
C LYS A 26 12.83 17.43 -14.85
N ALA A 27 12.78 16.84 -16.04
CA ALA A 27 11.65 16.01 -16.47
C ALA A 27 11.48 14.77 -15.57
N ALA A 28 12.57 14.10 -15.20
CA ALA A 28 12.54 12.97 -14.27
C ALA A 28 12.11 13.39 -12.85
N PHE A 29 12.54 14.57 -12.39
CA PHE A 29 12.16 15.12 -11.09
C PHE A 29 10.70 15.59 -11.06
N ILE A 30 10.14 16.07 -12.18
CA ILE A 30 8.72 16.41 -12.32
C ILE A 30 7.83 15.15 -12.19
N GLN A 31 8.36 13.97 -12.48
CA GLN A 31 7.68 12.67 -12.32
C GLN A 31 7.90 12.03 -10.95
N GLN A 32 8.58 12.69 -10.03
CA GLN A 32 8.78 12.19 -8.66
C GLN A 32 8.27 13.20 -7.64
N LYS A 33 7.67 12.68 -6.59
CA LYS A 33 7.08 13.48 -5.52
C LYS A 33 7.42 12.87 -4.18
N GLN A 34 7.69 13.71 -3.18
CA GLN A 34 7.81 13.19 -1.82
C GLN A 34 6.43 12.76 -1.32
N VAL A 35 6.38 11.66 -0.58
CA VAL A 35 5.14 11.09 -0.03
C VAL A 35 4.34 12.11 0.77
N LYS A 36 5.02 12.97 1.55
CA LYS A 36 4.38 14.05 2.32
C LYS A 36 3.58 15.04 1.47
N ASP A 37 3.94 15.20 0.19
CA ASP A 37 3.30 16.17 -0.70
C ASP A 37 2.08 15.55 -1.41
N LEU A 38 1.90 14.21 -1.33
CA LEU A 38 0.76 13.51 -1.93
C LEU A 38 -0.55 13.99 -1.29
N GLN A 39 -1.53 14.28 -2.13
CA GLN A 39 -2.87 14.64 -1.69
C GLN A 39 -3.67 13.38 -1.35
N ILE A 40 -4.67 13.51 -0.46
CA ILE A 40 -5.63 12.43 -0.23
C ILE A 40 -6.31 12.08 -1.56
N LYS A 41 -6.49 10.78 -1.84
CA LYS A 41 -6.95 10.15 -3.09
C LYS A 41 -5.97 10.24 -4.27
N GLU A 42 -4.80 10.86 -4.12
CA GLU A 42 -3.75 10.82 -5.15
C GLU A 42 -3.16 9.41 -5.24
N SER A 43 -2.97 8.95 -6.48
CA SER A 43 -2.52 7.59 -6.78
C SER A 43 -1.08 7.58 -7.32
N VAL A 44 -0.32 6.57 -6.93
CA VAL A 44 1.05 6.29 -7.41
C VAL A 44 1.21 4.81 -7.74
N SER A 45 2.17 4.47 -8.59
CA SER A 45 2.50 3.08 -8.91
C SER A 45 3.72 2.63 -8.11
N ILE A 46 3.59 1.52 -7.39
CA ILE A 46 4.66 0.89 -6.59
C ILE A 46 4.49 -0.63 -6.71
N ALA A 47 5.56 -1.35 -7.04
CA ALA A 47 5.58 -2.80 -7.18
C ALA A 47 4.48 -3.33 -8.12
N ASP A 48 4.32 -2.66 -9.27
CA ASP A 48 3.29 -2.92 -10.30
C ASP A 48 1.84 -2.82 -9.80
N ILE A 49 1.62 -2.17 -8.66
CA ILE A 49 0.29 -1.93 -8.08
C ILE A 49 0.05 -0.42 -8.03
N THR A 50 -1.17 -0.01 -8.35
CA THR A 50 -1.63 1.38 -8.14
C THR A 50 -2.13 1.52 -6.70
N TRP A 51 -1.59 2.50 -5.98
CA TRP A 51 -1.92 2.78 -4.59
C TRP A 51 -2.43 4.20 -4.43
N SER A 52 -3.56 4.39 -3.75
CA SER A 52 -4.06 5.72 -3.37
C SER A 52 -3.81 6.02 -1.91
N LYS A 53 -3.43 7.27 -1.63
CA LYS A 53 -3.37 7.78 -0.26
C LYS A 53 -4.79 7.95 0.29
N PHE A 54 -5.11 7.32 1.42
CA PHE A 54 -6.43 7.45 2.04
C PHE A 54 -6.41 8.09 3.43
N ALA A 55 -5.24 8.11 4.09
CA ALA A 55 -5.03 8.78 5.37
C ALA A 55 -3.56 9.22 5.53
N GLU A 56 -3.29 9.98 6.59
CA GLU A 56 -1.96 10.46 6.96
C GLU A 56 -1.84 10.51 8.49
N ASP A 57 -0.67 10.18 9.05
CA ASP A 57 -0.38 10.38 10.47
C ASP A 57 0.18 11.78 10.79
N ARG A 58 0.52 12.02 12.06
CA ARG A 58 1.05 13.32 12.51
C ARG A 58 2.47 13.61 12.02
N GLU A 59 3.19 12.62 11.51
CA GLU A 59 4.54 12.75 10.97
C GLU A 59 4.53 12.95 9.44
N GLY A 60 3.35 13.01 8.83
CA GLY A 60 3.17 13.11 7.38
C GLY A 60 3.36 11.79 6.64
N ASN A 61 3.40 10.65 7.35
CA ASN A 61 3.50 9.35 6.71
C ASN A 61 2.15 9.00 6.09
N ALA A 62 2.17 8.51 4.85
CA ALA A 62 0.96 8.29 4.08
C ALA A 62 0.47 6.84 4.22
N TYR A 63 -0.82 6.69 4.51
CA TYR A 63 -1.50 5.40 4.46
C TYR A 63 -1.96 5.17 3.02
N MET A 64 -1.37 4.15 2.39
CA MET A 64 -1.55 3.84 0.99
C MET A 64 -2.35 2.54 0.88
N LEU A 65 -3.49 2.57 0.18
CA LEU A 65 -4.32 1.40 -0.08
C LEU A 65 -4.22 1.05 -1.56
N ALA A 66 -4.09 -0.24 -1.90
CA ALA A 66 -4.18 -0.68 -3.28
C ALA A 66 -5.54 -0.28 -3.88
N ASP A 67 -5.53 0.29 -5.08
CA ASP A 67 -6.76 0.75 -5.73
C ASP A 67 -7.70 -0.43 -6.01
N GLU A 68 -7.14 -1.58 -6.36
CA GLU A 68 -7.85 -2.81 -6.70
C GLU A 68 -7.42 -4.01 -5.83
N ASN A 69 -8.20 -5.08 -5.90
CA ASN A 69 -7.81 -6.38 -5.34
C ASN A 69 -6.63 -6.96 -6.13
N ILE A 70 -5.52 -7.25 -5.45
CA ILE A 70 -4.28 -7.73 -6.12
C ILE A 70 -4.33 -9.23 -6.43
N VAL A 71 -5.16 -9.98 -5.69
CA VAL A 71 -5.44 -11.41 -5.88
C VAL A 71 -6.75 -11.75 -5.18
N SER A 72 -7.36 -12.87 -5.55
CA SER A 72 -8.44 -13.51 -4.78
C SER A 72 -7.90 -14.81 -4.19
N MET A 73 -8.06 -14.99 -2.89
CA MET A 73 -7.66 -16.23 -2.19
C MET A 73 -8.37 -16.37 -0.86
N GLU A 74 -8.30 -17.57 -0.30
CA GLU A 74 -8.66 -17.86 1.08
C GLU A 74 -7.88 -17.01 2.07
N PHE A 75 -8.53 -16.66 3.17
CA PHE A 75 -7.88 -15.99 4.29
C PHE A 75 -6.90 -16.93 5.00
N GLY A 76 -7.36 -18.15 5.31
CA GLY A 76 -6.58 -19.19 5.96
C GLY A 76 -7.46 -20.22 6.64
N ASP A 77 -6.82 -21.07 7.45
CA ASP A 77 -7.50 -22.18 8.15
C ASP A 77 -8.39 -21.71 9.32
N ASN A 78 -8.25 -20.44 9.72
CA ASN A 78 -9.03 -19.76 10.74
C ASN A 78 -9.11 -18.25 10.44
N ASN A 79 -9.81 -17.49 11.28
CA ASN A 79 -9.95 -16.04 11.12
C ASN A 79 -8.84 -15.21 11.81
N ASP A 80 -7.76 -15.83 12.28
CA ASP A 80 -6.63 -15.13 12.89
C ASP A 80 -5.68 -14.59 11.81
N TRP A 81 -5.66 -13.27 11.65
CA TRP A 81 -4.76 -12.59 10.72
C TRP A 81 -3.29 -13.01 10.88
N ARG A 82 -2.84 -13.28 12.11
CA ARG A 82 -1.44 -13.62 12.43
C ARG A 82 -1.00 -14.91 11.75
N GLU A 83 -1.92 -15.83 11.56
CA GLU A 83 -1.71 -17.17 10.99
C GLU A 83 -2.08 -17.25 9.50
N SER A 84 -2.82 -16.25 9.01
CA SER A 84 -3.35 -16.19 7.64
C SER A 84 -2.29 -16.38 6.55
N GLN A 85 -2.70 -17.03 5.46
CA GLN A 85 -1.84 -17.22 4.29
C GLN A 85 -1.63 -15.88 3.55
N ILE A 86 -2.63 -15.00 3.56
CA ILE A 86 -2.54 -13.65 3.00
C ILE A 86 -1.40 -12.87 3.67
N ARG A 87 -1.32 -12.84 5.01
CA ARG A 87 -0.27 -12.13 5.74
C ARG A 87 1.13 -12.55 5.32
N LYS A 88 1.35 -13.87 5.13
CA LYS A 88 2.62 -14.44 4.66
C LYS A 88 2.97 -13.95 3.25
N LYS A 89 2.00 -13.90 2.34
CA LYS A 89 2.19 -13.40 0.97
C LYS A 89 2.52 -11.91 0.94
N LEU A 90 1.78 -11.10 1.72
CA LEU A 90 1.99 -9.66 1.77
C LEU A 90 3.36 -9.30 2.38
N ASN A 91 3.70 -9.85 3.55
CA ASN A 91 4.97 -9.54 4.23
C ASN A 91 6.17 -10.35 3.70
N GLY A 92 5.96 -11.22 2.72
CA GLY A 92 6.98 -11.92 1.95
C GLY A 92 7.20 -11.25 0.60
N GLU A 93 6.58 -11.80 -0.45
CA GLU A 93 6.83 -11.41 -1.84
C GLU A 93 6.55 -9.92 -2.11
N LEU A 94 5.39 -9.42 -1.70
CA LEU A 94 5.03 -8.03 -1.97
C LEU A 94 5.93 -7.05 -1.22
N TYR A 95 6.24 -7.32 0.05
CA TYR A 95 7.20 -6.55 0.83
C TYR A 95 8.56 -6.46 0.11
N GLN A 96 9.09 -7.58 -0.39
CA GLN A 96 10.37 -7.59 -1.11
C GLN A 96 10.33 -6.73 -2.37
N LYS A 97 9.23 -6.74 -3.13
CA LYS A 97 9.07 -5.87 -4.30
C LYS A 97 9.05 -4.39 -3.93
N ILE A 98 8.30 -4.01 -2.89
CA ILE A 98 8.23 -2.62 -2.44
C ILE A 98 9.60 -2.10 -1.96
N VAL A 99 10.34 -2.89 -1.16
CA VAL A 99 11.66 -2.44 -0.67
C VAL A 99 12.74 -2.47 -1.76
N ALA A 100 12.60 -3.31 -2.78
CA ALA A 100 13.49 -3.28 -3.94
C ALA A 100 13.31 -1.99 -4.75
N GLU A 101 12.08 -1.47 -4.82
CA GLU A 101 11.76 -0.25 -5.57
C GLU A 101 12.02 1.03 -4.76
N LEU A 102 11.53 1.10 -3.52
CA LEU A 102 11.55 2.32 -2.69
C LEU A 102 12.67 2.34 -1.64
N GLY A 103 13.35 1.22 -1.44
CA GLY A 103 14.40 1.03 -0.44
C GLY A 103 13.90 0.40 0.88
N ALA A 104 14.82 -0.25 1.59
CA ALA A 104 14.53 -1.02 2.82
C ALA A 104 13.88 -0.23 3.95
N ASN A 105 14.07 1.09 3.97
CA ASN A 105 13.56 1.97 5.01
C ASN A 105 12.26 2.69 4.62
N ALA A 106 11.63 2.34 3.50
CA ALA A 106 10.48 3.07 2.96
C ALA A 106 9.20 2.92 3.80
N LEU A 107 9.02 1.78 4.46
CA LEU A 107 7.80 1.44 5.18
C LEU A 107 7.89 1.76 6.67
N VAL A 108 6.75 2.16 7.24
CA VAL A 108 6.52 2.22 8.68
C VAL A 108 5.83 0.94 9.12
N THR A 109 6.29 0.37 10.25
CA THR A 109 5.65 -0.80 10.85
C THR A 109 4.25 -0.45 11.35
N ILE A 110 3.27 -1.23 10.91
CA ILE A 110 1.87 -1.15 11.30
C ILE A 110 1.69 -2.03 12.54
N GLN A 111 1.30 -1.44 13.67
CA GLN A 111 0.81 -2.20 14.81
C GLN A 111 -0.71 -2.28 14.76
N THR A 112 -1.25 -3.48 14.69
CA THR A 112 -2.69 -3.74 14.62
C THR A 112 -3.17 -4.40 15.89
N ASP A 113 -4.25 -3.89 16.48
CA ASP A 113 -5.04 -4.56 17.52
C ASP A 113 -6.12 -5.38 16.83
N LEU A 114 -6.06 -6.72 16.96
CA LEU A 114 -6.99 -7.66 16.35
C LEU A 114 -8.24 -7.80 17.22
N PHE A 115 -8.83 -6.65 17.53
CA PHE A 115 -10.10 -6.52 18.22
C PHE A 115 -11.20 -7.06 17.31
N SER A 116 -11.93 -8.06 17.78
CA SER A 116 -13.00 -8.66 16.97
C SER A 116 -14.19 -7.73 16.84
N HIS A 117 -15.01 -7.99 15.82
CA HIS A 117 -16.21 -7.22 15.56
C HIS A 117 -17.20 -7.27 16.74
N ASP A 118 -17.32 -8.43 17.40
CA ASP A 118 -18.16 -8.63 18.58
C ASP A 118 -17.54 -8.16 19.91
N GLY A 119 -16.32 -7.60 19.87
CA GLY A 119 -15.72 -6.88 20.99
C GLY A 119 -14.78 -7.70 21.90
N LEU A 120 -14.21 -8.78 21.38
CA LEU A 120 -13.25 -9.65 22.06
C LEU A 120 -11.79 -9.31 21.69
N ARG A 121 -10.85 -9.72 22.54
CA ARG A 121 -9.43 -9.30 22.48
C ARG A 121 -8.44 -10.46 22.47
N ASP A 122 -8.90 -11.69 22.29
CA ASP A 122 -8.08 -12.89 22.51
C ASP A 122 -6.89 -13.01 21.54
N TYR A 123 -7.00 -12.45 20.33
CA TYR A 123 -5.91 -12.45 19.35
C TYR A 123 -4.84 -11.36 19.60
N GLY A 124 -5.11 -10.41 20.49
CA GLY A 124 -4.14 -9.39 20.87
C GLY A 124 -3.65 -8.53 19.69
N LYS A 125 -2.34 -8.26 19.65
CA LYS A 125 -1.73 -7.35 18.68
C LYS A 125 -0.71 -8.05 17.78
N CYS A 126 -0.52 -7.51 16.58
CA CYS A 126 0.55 -7.91 15.67
C CYS A 126 1.25 -6.69 15.06
N ASN A 127 2.44 -6.94 14.50
CA ASN A 127 3.20 -5.94 13.76
C ASN A 127 3.42 -6.45 12.33
N ASP A 128 3.15 -5.61 11.34
CA ASP A 128 3.26 -5.91 9.91
C ASP A 128 3.88 -4.73 9.16
N ASN A 129 4.46 -4.97 7.98
CA ASN A 129 4.86 -3.89 7.07
C ASN A 129 3.79 -3.62 6.01
N ILE A 130 3.00 -4.64 5.68
CA ILE A 130 1.87 -4.59 4.77
C ILE A 130 0.74 -5.40 5.42
N SER A 131 -0.46 -4.83 5.49
CA SER A 131 -1.60 -5.45 6.16
C SER A 131 -2.88 -5.28 5.34
N LEU A 132 -3.98 -5.87 5.82
CA LEU A 132 -5.33 -5.55 5.37
C LEU A 132 -5.94 -4.51 6.30
N LEU A 133 -6.87 -3.70 5.80
CA LEU A 133 -7.58 -2.73 6.65
C LEU A 133 -8.22 -3.45 7.84
N THR A 134 -8.22 -2.81 9.01
CA THR A 134 -9.19 -3.14 10.04
C THR A 134 -10.53 -2.52 9.68
N TYR A 135 -11.62 -3.06 10.23
CA TYR A 135 -12.93 -2.45 10.07
C TYR A 135 -12.97 -1.00 10.57
N ASP A 136 -12.33 -0.70 11.70
CA ASP A 136 -12.28 0.67 12.22
C ASP A 136 -11.50 1.62 11.31
N LEU A 137 -10.37 1.18 10.75
CA LEU A 137 -9.58 1.99 9.81
C LEU A 137 -10.37 2.24 8.51
N TYR A 138 -11.08 1.23 8.01
CA TYR A 138 -11.99 1.39 6.88
C TYR A 138 -13.12 2.39 7.20
N ARG A 139 -13.82 2.20 8.33
CA ARG A 139 -14.98 3.02 8.73
C ARG A 139 -14.58 4.48 8.91
N ASN A 140 -13.44 4.75 9.55
CA ASN A 140 -12.98 6.10 9.88
C ASN A 140 -12.40 6.87 8.68
N ASN A 141 -12.17 6.19 7.55
CA ASN A 141 -11.61 6.80 6.34
C ASN A 141 -12.44 6.49 5.08
N ARG A 142 -13.68 6.05 5.26
CA ARG A 142 -14.54 5.53 4.18
C ARG A 142 -14.71 6.54 3.04
N GLU A 143 -14.79 7.82 3.36
CA GLU A 143 -14.93 8.93 2.42
C GLU A 143 -13.71 9.10 1.49
N ASN A 144 -12.57 8.54 1.89
CA ASN A 144 -11.30 8.59 1.15
C ASN A 144 -11.00 7.31 0.37
N ILE A 145 -11.72 6.23 0.63
CA ILE A 145 -11.50 4.92 0.02
C ILE A 145 -12.40 4.74 -1.21
N LYS A 146 -11.78 4.46 -2.37
CA LYS A 146 -12.49 4.11 -3.60
C LYS A 146 -13.14 2.72 -3.46
N ASN A 147 -14.35 2.57 -3.98
CA ASN A 147 -14.98 1.25 -4.11
C ASN A 147 -14.22 0.40 -5.13
N VAL A 148 -14.38 -0.92 -5.01
CA VAL A 148 -13.85 -1.92 -5.94
C VAL A 148 -14.99 -2.81 -6.41
N ASP A 149 -14.82 -3.47 -7.56
CA ASP A 149 -15.88 -4.29 -8.17
C ASP A 149 -16.18 -5.60 -7.42
N ARG A 150 -15.31 -6.01 -6.48
CA ARG A 150 -15.43 -7.25 -5.72
C ARG A 150 -15.18 -7.04 -4.24
N HIS A 151 -15.81 -7.88 -3.41
CA HIS A 151 -15.55 -7.86 -1.98
C HIS A 151 -14.09 -8.13 -1.64
N PHE A 152 -13.63 -7.58 -0.53
CA PHE A 152 -12.28 -7.80 -0.02
C PHE A 152 -12.27 -8.10 1.47
N TRP A 153 -11.28 -8.90 1.87
CA TRP A 153 -11.02 -9.23 3.26
C TRP A 153 -10.53 -8.02 4.04
N THR A 154 -10.94 -7.92 5.31
CA THR A 154 -10.27 -7.11 6.32
C THR A 154 -9.37 -8.03 7.18
N CYS A 155 -8.56 -7.46 8.08
CA CYS A 155 -7.89 -8.24 9.13
C CYS A 155 -8.72 -8.36 10.42
N THR A 156 -9.97 -7.87 10.44
CA THR A 156 -10.84 -7.91 11.62
C THR A 156 -11.57 -9.25 11.69
N PRO A 157 -11.34 -10.07 12.74
CA PRO A 157 -12.13 -11.27 12.94
C PRO A 157 -13.57 -10.88 13.34
N ASP A 158 -14.55 -11.68 12.91
CA ASP A 158 -15.95 -11.50 13.35
C ASP A 158 -16.08 -11.75 14.86
N SER A 159 -15.50 -12.86 15.33
CA SER A 159 -15.37 -13.23 16.74
C SER A 159 -14.12 -14.07 16.96
N THR A 160 -13.59 -14.06 18.17
CA THR A 160 -12.50 -14.96 18.62
C THR A 160 -13.02 -16.14 19.44
N THR A 161 -14.33 -16.21 19.70
CA THR A 161 -14.91 -17.29 20.51
C THR A 161 -14.78 -18.63 19.79
N PRO A 162 -14.25 -19.68 20.44
CA PRO A 162 -14.08 -21.02 19.84
C PRO A 162 -15.40 -21.80 19.68
N SER A 163 -16.52 -21.12 19.40
CA SER A 163 -17.72 -21.80 18.91
C SER A 163 -17.51 -22.19 17.45
N VAL A 164 -17.99 -23.39 17.09
CA VAL A 164 -17.67 -24.10 15.83
C VAL A 164 -17.93 -23.29 14.54
N SER A 165 -18.75 -22.23 14.59
CA SER A 165 -19.05 -21.37 13.43
C SER A 165 -18.30 -20.04 13.41
N ASN A 166 -17.93 -19.46 14.55
CA ASN A 166 -17.55 -18.04 14.61
C ASN A 166 -16.03 -17.79 14.52
N ALA A 167 -15.21 -18.76 14.93
CA ALA A 167 -13.75 -18.71 14.79
C ALA A 167 -13.24 -18.83 13.33
N PHE A 168 -14.16 -18.97 12.37
CA PHE A 168 -13.87 -19.05 10.94
C PHE A 168 -14.38 -17.85 10.15
N CYS A 169 -15.02 -16.87 10.81
CA CYS A 169 -15.61 -15.72 10.15
C CYS A 169 -14.69 -14.50 10.23
N VAL A 170 -14.44 -13.88 9.09
CA VAL A 170 -13.64 -12.66 8.93
C VAL A 170 -14.53 -11.57 8.34
N LEU A 171 -14.40 -10.33 8.81
CA LEU A 171 -15.11 -9.23 8.20
C LEU A 171 -14.61 -8.94 6.78
N CYS A 172 -15.57 -8.64 5.92
CA CYS A 172 -15.40 -8.27 4.52
C CYS A 172 -16.09 -6.95 4.24
N VAL A 173 -15.64 -6.28 3.19
CA VAL A 173 -16.32 -5.11 2.62
C VAL A 173 -16.73 -5.47 1.20
N ASP A 174 -17.99 -5.26 0.83
CA ASP A 174 -18.48 -5.51 -0.53
C ASP A 174 -18.21 -4.33 -1.48
N SER A 175 -18.63 -4.46 -2.74
CA SER A 175 -18.45 -3.42 -3.75
C SER A 175 -19.30 -2.15 -3.51
N GLY A 176 -20.40 -2.26 -2.76
CA GLY A 176 -21.20 -1.14 -2.29
C GLY A 176 -20.56 -0.41 -1.10
N GLY A 177 -19.67 -1.10 -0.38
CA GLY A 177 -19.05 -0.67 0.86
C GLY A 177 -19.75 -1.18 2.11
N ASP A 178 -20.73 -2.08 1.96
CA ASP A 178 -21.40 -2.76 3.07
C ASP A 178 -20.44 -3.76 3.72
N VAL A 179 -20.56 -3.89 5.03
CA VAL A 179 -19.71 -4.77 5.83
C VAL A 179 -20.49 -6.02 6.20
N PHE A 180 -19.89 -7.17 5.94
CA PHE A 180 -20.45 -8.50 6.21
C PHE A 180 -19.35 -9.44 6.69
N TYR A 181 -19.69 -10.66 7.09
CA TYR A 181 -18.71 -11.69 7.42
C TYR A 181 -18.66 -12.77 6.32
N GLY A 182 -17.45 -13.22 6.02
CA GLY A 182 -17.20 -14.36 5.14
C GLY A 182 -16.44 -15.46 5.88
N HIS A 183 -16.68 -16.71 5.52
CA HIS A 183 -15.87 -17.81 6.02
C HIS A 183 -14.45 -17.74 5.46
N CYS A 184 -13.43 -17.98 6.31
CA CYS A 184 -12.01 -17.80 6.01
C CYS A 184 -11.48 -18.72 4.91
N TYR A 185 -12.19 -19.82 4.62
CA TYR A 185 -11.89 -20.79 3.56
C TYR A 185 -12.62 -20.49 2.24
N TYR A 186 -13.36 -19.37 2.14
CA TYR A 186 -13.85 -18.88 0.87
C TYR A 186 -12.85 -17.96 0.21
N ASP A 187 -12.97 -17.82 -1.11
CA ASP A 187 -12.19 -16.84 -1.85
C ASP A 187 -12.74 -15.42 -1.63
N GLY A 188 -11.82 -14.50 -1.34
CA GLY A 188 -12.13 -13.07 -1.28
C GLY A 188 -10.96 -12.23 -1.75
N GLY A 189 -11.26 -10.99 -2.11
CA GLY A 189 -10.27 -10.04 -2.60
C GLY A 189 -9.24 -9.69 -1.54
N VAL A 190 -7.97 -9.67 -1.94
CA VAL A 190 -6.87 -9.17 -1.12
C VAL A 190 -6.59 -7.74 -1.54
N ARG A 191 -6.93 -6.79 -0.66
CA ARG A 191 -6.69 -5.35 -0.87
C ARG A 191 -5.73 -4.82 0.20
N PRO A 192 -4.41 -4.89 -0.05
CA PRO A 192 -3.42 -4.54 0.95
C PRO A 192 -3.34 -3.03 1.15
N PHE A 193 -2.91 -2.63 2.34
CA PHE A 193 -2.46 -1.29 2.63
C PHE A 193 -1.07 -1.30 3.29
N CYS A 194 -0.35 -0.21 3.13
CA CYS A 194 0.94 0.01 3.78
C CYS A 194 1.07 1.48 4.23
N ILE A 195 2.07 1.78 5.06
CA ILE A 195 2.37 3.15 5.49
C ILE A 195 3.75 3.53 4.94
N LEU A 196 3.79 4.53 4.05
CA LEU A 196 5.03 5.06 3.49
C LEU A 196 5.55 6.21 4.33
N LYS A 197 6.86 6.23 4.59
CA LYS A 197 7.50 7.36 5.27
C LYS A 197 7.40 8.63 4.44
N SER A 198 7.13 9.75 5.11
CA SER A 198 6.95 11.07 4.51
C SER A 198 8.11 11.54 3.60
N SER A 199 9.33 11.08 3.89
CA SER A 199 10.56 11.42 3.17
C SER A 199 10.81 10.62 1.88
N ILE A 200 10.03 9.56 1.63
CA ILE A 200 10.21 8.71 0.45
C ILE A 200 9.76 9.44 -0.80
N PHE A 201 10.52 9.28 -1.88
CA PHE A 201 10.12 9.75 -3.21
C PHE A 201 9.42 8.62 -3.95
N VAL A 202 8.27 8.93 -4.54
CA VAL A 202 7.46 8.01 -5.36
C VAL A 202 7.27 8.60 -6.75
N SER A 203 7.12 7.74 -7.75
CA SER A 203 6.87 8.16 -9.12
C SER A 203 5.39 8.48 -9.35
N CYS A 204 5.12 9.72 -9.77
CA CYS A 204 3.81 10.20 -10.19
C CYS A 204 3.77 10.18 -11.73
N GLY A 205 2.87 9.41 -12.33
CA GLY A 205 2.65 9.46 -13.79
C GLY A 205 2.89 8.19 -14.59
N LYS A 206 2.48 7.03 -14.09
CA LYS A 206 2.10 5.92 -14.96
C LYS A 206 0.62 5.60 -14.73
N LEU A 207 -0.22 6.12 -15.61
CA LEU A 207 -1.53 5.54 -15.93
C LEU A 207 -1.50 5.22 -17.42
#